data_AF-N6UFJ4-F1
#
_entry.id   AF-N6UFJ4-F1
#
_cell.length_a   1.000
_cell.length_b   1.000
_cell.length_c   1.000
_cell.angle_alpha   90.00
_cell.angle_beta   90.00
_cell.angle_gamma   90.00
#
_symmetry.space_group_name_H-M   'P 1'
#
loop_
_entity.id
_entity.type
_entity.pdbx_description
1 polymer ?
#
loop_
_entity_poly.entity_id
_entity_poly.type
_entity_poly.pdbx_seq_one_letter_code
_entity_poly.pdbx_strand_id
1 'polypeptide(L)'
;MWVMVMRCVFKHHVYLCVVSTALMAGLSLITSHTSKAYAKDQNCGSSGGGVVKTIQHNDQPIVCSSGETRILSSTRGGKEININMDTGPGEAAGAAVTVKDGANITILKKITVTGSGGKGSDQKPVIKVLNKGQLTLDEDVDVGGATGMQKAIVVDGSESSVTLKGKLTGFERVQVKNGGAVTLLKDGVKGIEGMKVKINDGGMVNMMGDVAFNSVGGAGIQITGDGAGKATVMGVGRTMTVNGSGSGIQMEGSGNADVMRLKIKGSGGTGVRVQNETGTMTLMGVEIEGFKMGVNAQSGTVKINGESTITVKDGGTGISMSGSGATVKMMEGKIMGSGGNFGVQMMGGTGTVELTSVGIEGVKKGVDMQAGTLDMIKGSINFTGGRGNYGVQVMGTGTANLTKVTITGEGSGKGEGKGVIMGSTGEMTMTNVNISKVKVGVDVTGGTLKMMGGTVTFTGGSGNYGVHVQNGVKMANLTDVTITGKGGQGTGVYVEGTGSASMMGGKISNVESGVYATGMGNFENGWDDDYV
;
A
#
# COMPACT_ATOMS: atom_id res chain seq x y z
N MET A 1 -33.43 19.80 68.55
CA MET A 1 -32.85 20.61 67.46
C MET A 1 -31.51 21.14 67.94
N TRP A 2 -30.44 20.38 67.73
CA TRP A 2 -29.08 20.67 68.18
C TRP A 2 -28.16 20.45 66.97
N VAL A 3 -27.38 21.47 66.63
CA VAL A 3 -26.48 21.50 65.47
C VAL A 3 -25.04 21.63 65.98
N MET A 4 -24.17 20.84 65.34
CA MET A 4 -22.70 20.84 65.36
C MET A 4 -21.98 20.54 66.68
N VAL A 5 -21.40 19.33 66.76
CA VAL A 5 -20.03 19.17 67.30
C VAL A 5 -19.25 18.20 66.42
N MET A 6 -18.21 18.76 65.80
CA MET A 6 -17.03 18.12 65.23
C MET A 6 -16.48 16.98 66.09
N ARG A 7 -16.32 15.78 65.50
CA ARG A 7 -15.31 14.79 65.89
C ARG A 7 -14.89 13.94 64.70
N CYS A 8 -13.68 14.15 64.19
CA CYS A 8 -12.71 13.06 64.16
C CYS A 8 -11.28 13.58 63.97
N VAL A 9 -10.45 13.09 64.87
CA VAL A 9 -9.05 13.39 65.09
C VAL A 9 -8.19 12.56 64.16
N PHE A 10 -7.16 13.22 63.61
CA PHE A 10 -5.86 12.71 63.17
C PHE A 10 -5.61 11.21 63.28
N LYS A 11 -5.22 10.61 62.14
CA LYS A 11 -4.09 9.68 62.14
C LYS A 11 -3.23 9.88 60.90
N HIS A 12 -2.15 10.63 61.11
CA HIS A 12 -0.93 10.57 60.32
C HIS A 12 -0.48 9.11 60.21
N HIS A 13 -0.61 8.52 59.02
CA HIS A 13 0.31 7.57 58.41
C HIS A 13 -0.34 7.10 57.11
N VAL A 14 0.49 6.85 56.10
CA VAL A 14 0.09 6.30 54.79
C VAL A 14 -0.44 7.31 53.77
N TYR A 15 0.27 8.42 53.58
CA TYR A 15 0.25 9.14 52.29
C TYR A 15 1.65 9.59 51.86
N LEU A 16 2.65 8.77 52.19
CA LEU A 16 4.04 8.94 51.79
C LEU A 16 4.59 7.61 51.26
N CYS A 17 3.90 7.05 50.27
CA CYS A 17 4.40 5.89 49.51
C CYS A 17 3.85 5.80 48.07
N VAL A 18 2.98 6.72 47.63
CA VAL A 18 2.39 6.69 46.27
C VAL A 18 2.90 7.85 45.39
N VAL A 19 3.82 8.68 45.90
CA VAL A 19 4.45 9.77 45.11
C VAL A 19 5.91 9.45 44.75
N SER A 20 6.49 8.33 45.23
CA SER A 20 7.86 7.92 44.90
C SER A 20 8.01 7.00 43.67
N THR A 21 6.92 6.51 43.08
CA THR A 21 7.00 5.70 41.84
C THR A 21 6.71 6.48 40.57
N ALA A 22 6.18 7.70 40.67
CA ALA A 22 5.90 8.56 39.51
C ALA A 22 7.05 9.50 39.12
N LEU A 23 8.07 9.68 39.97
CA LEU A 23 9.25 10.49 39.65
C LEU A 23 10.48 9.67 39.19
N MET A 24 10.40 8.34 39.18
CA MET A 24 11.49 7.45 38.74
C MET A 24 11.29 6.88 37.32
N ALA A 25 10.31 7.39 36.56
CA ALA A 25 10.15 7.12 35.13
C ALA A 25 10.51 8.32 34.22
N GLY A 26 11.01 9.41 34.80
CA GLY A 26 11.44 10.62 34.08
C GLY A 26 12.95 10.82 33.98
N LEU A 27 13.76 9.90 34.53
CA LEU A 27 15.22 10.07 34.61
C LEU A 27 15.99 8.73 34.58
N SER A 28 15.66 7.86 33.63
CA SER A 28 16.39 6.59 33.41
C SER A 28 16.89 6.41 31.97
N LEU A 29 17.21 7.50 31.26
CA LEU A 29 17.94 7.42 29.99
C LEU A 29 18.91 8.60 29.76
N ILE A 30 19.69 8.96 30.78
CA ILE A 30 21.00 9.60 30.57
C ILE A 30 22.01 8.87 31.46
N THR A 31 22.31 7.63 31.10
CA THR A 31 23.54 6.97 31.53
C THR A 31 24.20 6.28 30.33
N SER A 32 24.34 7.02 29.23
CA SER A 32 25.43 6.80 28.28
C SER A 32 26.75 7.31 28.89
N HIS A 33 27.18 6.70 30.00
CA HIS A 33 28.48 6.97 30.62
C HIS A 33 29.39 5.75 30.48
N THR A 34 29.63 5.36 29.23
CA THR A 34 30.93 4.82 28.78
C THR A 34 31.32 5.42 27.42
N SER A 35 30.91 6.67 27.13
CA SER A 35 31.55 7.48 26.10
C SER A 35 32.80 8.12 26.72
N LYS A 36 33.87 7.33 26.94
CA LYS A 36 35.18 7.92 27.18
C LYS A 36 35.48 8.84 26.00
N ALA A 37 35.65 10.11 26.31
CA ALA A 37 35.90 11.25 25.44
C ALA A 37 36.52 10.90 24.06
N TYR A 38 35.71 11.00 23.02
CA TYR A 38 36.19 11.28 21.65
C TYR A 38 35.45 12.52 21.15
N ALA A 39 35.68 13.64 21.83
CA ALA A 39 35.27 14.97 21.41
C ALA A 39 36.51 15.71 20.88
N LYS A 40 36.74 15.59 19.57
CA LYS A 40 37.44 16.56 18.70
C LYS A 40 37.38 16.05 17.26
N ASP A 41 36.56 16.68 16.42
CA ASP A 41 36.61 16.78 14.95
C ASP A 41 37.50 15.77 14.18
N GLN A 42 37.34 14.46 14.36
CA GLN A 42 38.26 13.54 13.67
C GLN A 42 37.89 13.44 12.18
N ASN A 43 38.83 13.91 11.37
CA ASN A 43 38.85 14.02 9.90
C ASN A 43 37.89 15.00 9.23
N CYS A 44 37.11 15.76 9.99
CA CYS A 44 36.29 16.83 9.41
C CYS A 44 36.94 18.22 9.56
N GLY A 45 37.95 18.38 10.43
CA GLY A 45 38.78 19.59 10.65
C GLY A 45 38.26 20.50 11.78
N SER A 46 39.08 21.37 12.36
CA SER A 46 38.65 22.32 13.42
C SER A 46 37.82 23.50 12.91
N SER A 47 37.02 24.11 13.78
CA SER A 47 36.27 25.35 13.50
C SER A 47 37.24 26.48 13.11
N GLY A 48 37.00 27.11 11.96
CA GLY A 48 37.79 28.27 11.49
C GLY A 48 38.66 28.09 10.24
N GLY A 49 38.48 27.03 9.44
CA GLY A 49 39.13 26.96 8.13
C GLY A 49 38.15 26.71 6.98
N GLY A 50 38.56 27.02 5.74
CA GLY A 50 37.70 27.08 4.55
C GLY A 50 36.80 25.86 4.27
N VAL A 51 35.78 26.09 3.44
CA VAL A 51 34.67 25.15 3.15
C VAL A 51 35.14 23.79 2.61
N VAL A 52 36.26 23.76 1.88
CA VAL A 52 36.85 22.54 1.32
C VAL A 52 37.97 22.03 2.22
N LYS A 53 37.91 20.76 2.62
CA LYS A 53 38.89 20.13 3.54
C LYS A 53 39.55 18.90 2.91
N THR A 54 40.82 18.73 3.24
CA THR A 54 41.62 17.53 2.96
C THR A 54 41.63 16.62 4.17
N ILE A 55 41.22 15.37 3.99
CA ILE A 55 41.32 14.30 4.99
C ILE A 55 42.80 13.92 5.11
N GLN A 56 43.37 14.10 6.30
CA GLN A 56 44.78 13.78 6.57
C GLN A 56 45.00 12.29 6.82
N HIS A 57 44.03 11.62 7.44
CA HIS A 57 44.03 10.18 7.71
C HIS A 57 42.87 9.52 7.00
N ASN A 58 43.13 8.94 5.83
CA ASN A 58 42.08 8.30 5.02
C ASN A 58 41.81 6.84 5.44
N ASP A 59 42.51 6.37 6.46
CA ASP A 59 42.43 5.05 7.10
C ASP A 59 41.56 5.04 8.37
N GLN A 60 41.12 6.21 8.85
CA GLN A 60 40.39 6.37 10.10
C GLN A 60 38.92 6.76 9.88
N PRO A 61 38.03 6.47 10.85
CA PRO A 61 36.63 6.90 10.81
C PRO A 61 36.47 8.42 10.62
N ILE A 62 35.41 8.80 9.90
CA ILE A 62 35.03 10.20 9.70
C ILE A 62 33.95 10.54 10.72
N VAL A 63 34.24 11.48 11.63
CA VAL A 63 33.27 11.93 12.64
C VAL A 63 33.16 13.45 12.58
N CYS A 64 32.07 13.92 11.98
CA CYS A 64 31.78 15.34 11.85
C CYS A 64 30.74 15.78 12.88
N SER A 65 31.13 16.72 13.73
CA SER A 65 30.27 17.33 14.75
C SER A 65 30.57 18.82 14.86
N SER A 66 29.65 19.65 14.41
CA SER A 66 29.64 21.12 14.48
C SER A 66 28.73 21.57 13.35
N GLY A 67 27.80 22.50 13.58
CA GLY A 67 26.78 22.96 12.60
C GLY A 67 27.30 23.61 11.30
N GLU A 68 28.54 23.34 10.91
CA GLU A 68 29.22 23.90 9.76
C GLU A 68 28.98 23.07 8.49
N THR A 69 29.02 23.75 7.34
CA THR A 69 28.96 23.11 6.02
C THR A 69 30.35 22.89 5.46
N ARG A 70 30.69 21.65 5.09
CA ARG A 70 32.03 21.26 4.62
C ARG A 70 31.98 20.30 3.43
N ILE A 71 32.97 20.43 2.57
CA ILE A 71 33.21 19.53 1.42
C ILE A 71 34.52 18.79 1.66
N LEU A 72 34.46 17.46 1.73
CA LEU A 72 35.60 16.56 1.84
C LEU A 72 36.01 16.11 0.44
N SER A 73 37.07 16.73 -0.11
CA SER A 73 37.44 16.58 -1.53
C SER A 73 38.79 15.93 -1.79
N SER A 74 39.62 15.72 -0.76
CA SER A 74 41.01 15.28 -0.95
C SER A 74 41.53 14.40 0.19
N THR A 75 42.35 13.42 -0.18
CA THR A 75 43.36 12.80 0.70
C THR A 75 44.74 13.26 0.20
N ARG A 76 45.77 13.34 1.04
CA ARG A 76 47.15 13.62 0.57
C ARG A 76 47.64 12.41 -0.26
N GLY A 77 47.31 12.38 -1.55
CA GLY A 77 47.84 11.41 -2.53
C GLY A 77 46.92 10.24 -2.94
N GLY A 78 45.70 10.12 -2.42
CA GLY A 78 44.78 9.02 -2.75
C GLY A 78 43.61 9.42 -3.67
N LYS A 79 43.19 8.50 -4.54
CA LYS A 79 41.97 8.65 -5.36
C LYS A 79 40.68 8.32 -4.58
N GLU A 80 40.80 7.63 -3.45
CA GLU A 80 39.69 7.07 -2.64
C GLU A 80 39.97 7.26 -1.13
N ILE A 81 38.92 7.13 -0.31
CA ILE A 81 38.96 7.10 1.16
C ILE A 81 38.82 5.63 1.59
N ASN A 82 39.76 5.09 2.35
CA ASN A 82 39.82 3.67 2.70
C ASN A 82 39.79 3.48 4.22
N ILE A 83 38.62 3.45 4.83
CA ILE A 83 38.47 3.39 6.28
C ILE A 83 38.67 1.95 6.76
N ASN A 84 39.69 1.72 7.61
CA ASN A 84 39.92 0.44 8.25
C ASN A 84 39.41 0.47 9.70
N MET A 85 38.41 -0.34 9.98
CA MET A 85 37.73 -0.39 11.27
C MET A 85 38.45 -1.26 12.32
N ASP A 86 39.52 -1.96 11.96
CA ASP A 86 40.33 -2.76 12.88
C ASP A 86 41.59 -2.04 13.38
N THR A 87 41.85 -0.82 12.90
CA THR A 87 43.09 -0.09 13.23
C THR A 87 42.81 1.32 13.74
N GLY A 88 43.67 1.80 14.62
CA GLY A 88 43.58 3.15 15.17
C GLY A 88 42.26 3.42 15.92
N PRO A 89 41.61 4.58 15.74
CA PRO A 89 40.32 4.88 16.38
C PRO A 89 39.15 4.06 15.82
N GLY A 90 39.36 3.23 14.80
CA GLY A 90 38.35 2.36 14.17
C GLY A 90 37.63 1.44 15.15
N GLU A 91 38.36 0.72 16.01
CA GLU A 91 37.78 -0.25 16.95
C GLU A 91 36.85 0.39 18.00
N ALA A 92 37.13 1.65 18.36
CA ALA A 92 36.35 2.40 19.34
C ALA A 92 35.18 3.17 18.70
N ALA A 93 35.18 3.36 17.37
CA ALA A 93 34.19 4.17 16.69
C ALA A 93 32.80 3.50 16.65
N GLY A 94 31.77 4.35 16.60
CA GLY A 94 30.37 3.92 16.50
C GLY A 94 29.92 3.61 15.07
N ALA A 95 30.64 4.11 14.07
CA ALA A 95 30.42 3.92 12.63
C ALA A 95 31.67 4.37 11.85
N ALA A 96 31.82 3.94 10.60
CA ALA A 96 32.90 4.42 9.73
C ALA A 96 32.70 5.89 9.34
N VAL A 97 31.44 6.30 9.12
CA VAL A 97 31.06 7.70 8.91
C VAL A 97 29.98 8.09 9.89
N THR A 98 30.22 9.13 10.69
CA THR A 98 29.25 9.74 11.61
C THR A 98 29.11 11.22 11.30
N VAL A 99 27.90 11.68 10.99
CA VAL A 99 27.58 13.11 10.84
C VAL A 99 26.49 13.49 11.83
N LYS A 100 26.74 14.48 12.68
CA LYS A 100 25.83 14.86 13.75
C LYS A 100 25.87 16.33 14.11
N ASP A 101 24.94 16.71 14.97
CA ASP A 101 24.89 18.01 15.66
C ASP A 101 24.87 19.19 14.65
N GLY A 102 24.02 19.05 13.63
CA GLY A 102 23.81 20.05 12.56
C GLY A 102 24.88 20.13 11.47
N ALA A 103 25.92 19.28 11.51
CA ALA A 103 26.97 19.28 10.49
C ALA A 103 26.40 18.96 9.10
N ASN A 104 26.81 19.69 8.06
CA ASN A 104 26.41 19.45 6.67
C ASN A 104 27.63 19.11 5.81
N ILE A 105 27.77 17.84 5.42
CA ILE A 105 29.00 17.28 4.88
C ILE A 105 28.75 16.72 3.49
N THR A 106 29.55 17.14 2.53
CA THR A 106 29.61 16.53 1.19
C THR A 106 30.92 15.80 1.01
N ILE A 107 30.89 14.52 0.67
CA ILE A 107 32.07 13.70 0.38
C ILE A 107 32.13 13.46 -1.14
N LEU A 108 33.18 13.97 -1.78
CA LEU A 108 33.38 13.93 -3.23
C LEU A 108 34.26 12.77 -3.70
N LYS A 109 34.47 11.75 -2.85
CA LYS A 109 35.38 10.64 -3.11
C LYS A 109 34.72 9.32 -2.76
N LYS A 110 35.10 8.29 -3.50
CA LYS A 110 34.71 6.91 -3.20
C LYS A 110 35.19 6.54 -1.80
N ILE A 111 34.32 5.88 -1.04
CA ILE A 111 34.61 5.37 0.30
C ILE A 111 34.66 3.85 0.24
N THR A 112 35.75 3.25 0.71
CA THR A 112 35.86 1.81 0.94
C THR A 112 35.98 1.58 2.44
N VAL A 113 35.16 0.69 3.00
CA VAL A 113 35.18 0.33 4.42
C VAL A 113 35.54 -1.13 4.58
N THR A 114 36.55 -1.42 5.40
CA THR A 114 37.02 -2.77 5.70
C THR A 114 37.13 -3.01 7.20
N GLY A 115 37.14 -4.28 7.59
CA GLY A 115 37.42 -4.72 8.95
C GLY A 115 36.20 -5.09 9.77
N SER A 116 36.44 -5.55 10.99
CA SER A 116 35.44 -6.07 11.92
C SER A 116 34.85 -5.02 12.86
N GLY A 117 35.57 -3.93 13.17
CA GLY A 117 35.07 -2.84 14.03
C GLY A 117 35.09 -3.14 15.54
N GLY A 118 35.83 -4.16 15.96
CA GLY A 118 35.97 -4.55 17.37
C GLY A 118 34.74 -5.26 17.95
N LYS A 119 34.69 -5.41 19.28
CA LYS A 119 33.57 -6.11 19.98
C LYS A 119 32.27 -5.29 19.94
N GLY A 120 31.14 -5.94 19.67
CA GLY A 120 29.80 -5.32 19.62
C GLY A 120 29.53 -4.48 18.37
N SER A 121 30.36 -4.64 17.33
CA SER A 121 30.22 -3.95 16.05
C SER A 121 29.08 -4.46 15.18
N ASP A 122 28.57 -5.66 15.46
CA ASP A 122 27.39 -6.28 14.83
C ASP A 122 26.13 -5.42 15.01
N GLN A 123 26.12 -4.54 16.02
CA GLN A 123 25.03 -3.59 16.29
C GLN A 123 25.30 -2.18 15.76
N LYS A 124 26.51 -1.93 15.22
CA LYS A 124 26.96 -0.62 14.76
C LYS A 124 26.80 -0.49 13.25
N PRO A 125 26.11 0.55 12.73
CA PRO A 125 26.00 0.77 11.30
C PRO A 125 27.31 1.28 10.71
N VAL A 126 27.54 1.04 9.41
CA VAL A 126 28.70 1.61 8.71
C VAL A 126 28.59 3.14 8.59
N ILE A 127 27.38 3.66 8.36
CA ILE A 127 27.12 5.10 8.28
C ILE A 127 26.01 5.48 9.25
N LYS A 128 26.25 6.52 10.05
CA LYS A 128 25.27 7.06 11.01
C LYS A 128 25.13 8.56 10.85
N VAL A 129 23.90 9.02 10.62
CA VAL A 129 23.56 10.45 10.55
C VAL A 129 22.45 10.74 11.55
N LEU A 130 22.67 11.70 12.44
CA LEU A 130 21.73 11.98 13.53
C LEU A 130 21.76 13.45 13.96
N ASN A 131 20.85 13.87 14.85
CA ASN A 131 20.85 15.21 15.45
C ASN A 131 20.99 16.34 14.41
N LYS A 132 20.14 16.35 13.37
CA LYS A 132 20.15 17.34 12.29
C LYS A 132 21.38 17.28 11.36
N GLY A 133 22.21 16.24 11.46
CA GLY A 133 23.34 16.03 10.56
C GLY A 133 22.90 15.78 9.12
N GLN A 134 23.65 16.27 8.14
CA GLN A 134 23.35 16.13 6.72
C GLN A 134 24.58 15.59 6.00
N LEU A 135 24.41 14.52 5.23
CA LEU A 135 25.49 13.87 4.50
C LEU A 135 25.13 13.73 3.02
N THR A 136 26.00 14.20 2.14
CA THR A 136 25.95 13.93 0.70
C THR A 136 27.13 13.07 0.30
N LEU A 137 26.84 11.91 -0.28
CA LEU A 137 27.82 10.99 -0.85
C LEU A 137 27.75 11.12 -2.38
N ASP A 138 28.75 11.78 -2.96
CA ASP A 138 28.78 12.11 -4.38
C ASP A 138 29.25 10.93 -5.25
N GLU A 139 30.10 10.08 -4.67
CA GLU A 139 30.74 8.93 -5.32
C GLU A 139 30.34 7.61 -4.62
N ASP A 140 30.85 6.50 -5.15
CA ASP A 140 30.55 5.14 -4.67
C ASP A 140 30.95 4.90 -3.21
N VAL A 141 30.21 4.02 -2.53
CA VAL A 141 30.58 3.49 -1.21
C VAL A 141 30.60 1.97 -1.26
N ASP A 142 31.73 1.38 -0.93
CA ASP A 142 31.96 -0.06 -0.87
C ASP A 142 32.21 -0.51 0.57
N VAL A 143 31.32 -1.37 1.07
CA VAL A 143 31.39 -1.98 2.41
C VAL A 143 31.52 -3.50 2.32
N GLY A 144 31.92 -4.03 1.16
CA GLY A 144 32.12 -5.46 0.93
C GLY A 144 33.06 -6.09 1.96
N GLY A 145 34.14 -5.38 2.29
CA GLY A 145 35.16 -5.81 3.26
C GLY A 145 34.83 -5.57 4.74
N ALA A 146 33.68 -4.98 5.08
CA ALA A 146 33.26 -4.77 6.46
C ALA A 146 32.61 -6.06 7.02
N THR A 147 33.36 -6.91 7.73
CA THR A 147 32.91 -8.28 8.05
C THR A 147 32.18 -8.40 9.38
N GLY A 148 32.46 -7.52 10.35
CA GLY A 148 31.86 -7.56 11.69
C GLY A 148 30.79 -6.50 11.94
N MET A 149 30.61 -5.55 11.02
CA MET A 149 29.71 -4.42 11.18
C MET A 149 28.33 -4.66 10.59
N GLN A 150 27.32 -3.95 11.08
CA GLN A 150 26.05 -3.86 10.38
C GLN A 150 26.25 -3.02 9.10
N LYS A 151 26.16 -3.67 7.93
CA LYS A 151 26.29 -3.02 6.61
C LYS A 151 25.06 -2.17 6.27
N ALA A 152 24.83 -1.12 7.06
CA ALA A 152 23.67 -0.26 7.01
C ALA A 152 24.04 1.23 7.07
N ILE A 153 23.15 2.04 6.47
CA ILE A 153 23.09 3.49 6.67
C ILE A 153 21.93 3.76 7.62
N VAL A 154 22.17 4.47 8.72
CA VAL A 154 21.13 4.86 9.68
C VAL A 154 21.00 6.37 9.70
N VAL A 155 19.79 6.86 9.40
CA VAL A 155 19.43 8.28 9.47
C VAL A 155 18.37 8.44 10.55
N ASP A 156 18.70 9.16 11.61
CA ASP A 156 17.89 9.22 12.83
C ASP A 156 17.60 10.67 13.24
N GLY A 157 16.32 10.98 13.41
CA GLY A 157 15.85 12.26 13.91
C GLY A 157 15.51 13.27 12.80
N SER A 158 14.60 14.18 13.13
CA SER A 158 14.16 15.27 12.26
C SER A 158 15.34 16.11 11.77
N GLU A 159 15.27 16.55 10.51
CA GLU A 159 16.31 17.31 9.77
C GLU A 159 17.62 16.53 9.51
N SER A 160 17.78 15.34 10.07
CA SER A 160 18.89 14.46 9.70
C SER A 160 18.66 13.90 8.29
N SER A 161 19.64 14.01 7.41
CA SER A 161 19.46 13.56 6.02
C SER A 161 20.71 12.93 5.39
N VAL A 162 20.46 11.98 4.48
CA VAL A 162 21.49 11.40 3.61
C VAL A 162 21.08 11.54 2.16
N THR A 163 22.01 11.99 1.33
CA THR A 163 21.84 12.14 -0.11
C THR A 163 22.82 11.22 -0.82
N LEU A 164 22.30 10.27 -1.61
CA LEU A 164 23.06 9.22 -2.26
C LEU A 164 23.09 9.44 -3.78
N LYS A 165 24.29 9.64 -4.33
CA LYS A 165 24.51 9.83 -5.77
C LYS A 165 25.29 8.68 -6.42
N GLY A 166 26.25 8.09 -5.69
CA GLY A 166 27.04 6.94 -6.15
C GLY A 166 26.41 5.57 -5.87
N LYS A 167 27.08 4.51 -6.31
CA LYS A 167 26.72 3.11 -6.09
C LYS A 167 27.04 2.67 -4.65
N LEU A 168 26.17 1.85 -4.07
CA LEU A 168 26.35 1.25 -2.75
C LEU A 168 26.63 -0.26 -2.87
N THR A 169 27.88 -0.67 -2.62
CA THR A 169 28.31 -2.07 -2.74
C THR A 169 28.41 -2.72 -1.37
N GLY A 170 27.78 -3.89 -1.20
CA GLY A 170 27.81 -4.67 0.05
C GLY A 170 26.79 -4.26 1.12
N PHE A 171 26.01 -3.19 0.93
CA PHE A 171 25.01 -2.76 1.91
C PHE A 171 23.79 -3.69 1.96
N GLU A 172 23.27 -3.91 3.16
CA GLU A 172 22.08 -4.72 3.44
C GLU A 172 20.80 -3.90 3.63
N ARG A 173 20.90 -2.66 4.16
CA ARG A 173 19.72 -1.81 4.42
C ARG A 173 20.05 -0.34 4.60
N VAL A 174 19.06 0.51 4.32
CA VAL A 174 18.99 1.89 4.82
C VAL A 174 17.90 1.95 5.87
N GLN A 175 18.18 2.52 7.03
CA GLN A 175 17.20 2.72 8.09
C GLN A 175 16.96 4.21 8.27
N VAL A 176 15.70 4.61 8.17
CA VAL A 176 15.24 5.98 8.41
C VAL A 176 14.35 5.94 9.65
N LYS A 177 14.67 6.77 10.65
CA LYS A 177 14.01 6.77 11.95
C LYS A 177 13.64 8.18 12.39
N ASN A 178 12.57 8.30 13.17
CA ASN A 178 12.23 9.50 13.93
C ASN A 178 12.20 10.79 13.07
N GLY A 179 11.72 10.71 11.83
CA GLY A 179 11.63 11.86 10.91
C GLY A 179 12.90 12.15 10.08
N GLY A 180 13.90 11.27 10.10
CA GLY A 180 15.06 11.37 9.20
C GLY A 180 14.67 11.28 7.71
N ALA A 181 15.59 11.63 6.83
CA ALA A 181 15.36 11.62 5.38
C ALA A 181 16.49 10.96 4.58
N VAL A 182 16.13 10.25 3.51
CA VAL A 182 17.10 9.77 2.51
C VAL A 182 16.66 10.22 1.11
N THR A 183 17.60 10.76 0.33
CA THR A 183 17.38 11.17 -1.06
C THR A 183 18.24 10.34 -2.02
N LEU A 184 17.63 9.81 -3.08
CA LEU A 184 18.23 8.93 -4.08
C LEU A 184 18.20 9.63 -5.46
N LEU A 185 19.33 10.00 -6.06
CA LEU A 185 19.36 11.04 -7.10
C LEU A 185 19.48 10.65 -8.58
N LYS A 186 19.96 9.46 -8.98
CA LYS A 186 20.26 9.25 -10.42
C LYS A 186 20.44 7.80 -10.89
N ASP A 187 20.54 7.67 -12.23
CA ASP A 187 20.98 6.54 -13.09
C ASP A 187 22.24 5.78 -12.64
N GLY A 188 22.94 6.30 -11.62
CA GLY A 188 24.19 5.81 -11.04
C GLY A 188 24.02 4.96 -9.78
N VAL A 189 22.83 4.86 -9.19
CA VAL A 189 22.57 3.86 -8.14
C VAL A 189 22.30 2.49 -8.78
N LYS A 190 23.30 1.98 -9.52
CA LYS A 190 23.27 0.67 -10.16
C LYS A 190 23.74 -0.38 -9.17
N GLY A 191 22.77 -0.97 -8.48
CA GLY A 191 23.00 -2.13 -7.64
C GLY A 191 23.00 -1.76 -6.18
N ILE A 192 21.97 -2.24 -5.50
CA ILE A 192 22.00 -2.47 -4.07
C ILE A 192 21.48 -3.89 -3.88
N GLU A 193 22.39 -4.86 -4.05
CA GLU A 193 22.08 -6.28 -3.87
C GLU A 193 21.57 -6.50 -2.45
N GLY A 194 20.35 -7.02 -2.33
CA GLY A 194 19.75 -7.35 -1.03
C GLY A 194 19.17 -6.17 -0.24
N MET A 195 19.26 -4.92 -0.71
CA MET A 195 18.93 -3.79 0.16
C MET A 195 17.44 -3.49 0.27
N LYS A 196 16.97 -3.32 1.52
CA LYS A 196 15.64 -2.82 1.88
C LYS A 196 15.76 -1.48 2.58
N VAL A 197 14.90 -0.52 2.23
CA VAL A 197 14.77 0.72 3.01
C VAL A 197 13.75 0.49 4.10
N LYS A 198 14.14 0.64 5.37
CA LYS A 198 13.24 0.53 6.51
C LYS A 198 12.96 1.92 7.08
N ILE A 199 11.70 2.31 7.12
CA ILE A 199 11.22 3.51 7.82
C ILE A 199 10.63 3.06 9.16
N ASN A 200 10.95 3.75 10.25
CA ASN A 200 10.46 3.45 11.59
C ASN A 200 10.08 4.75 12.32
N ASP A 201 8.83 4.87 12.75
CA ASP A 201 8.30 6.04 13.46
C ASP A 201 8.45 7.37 12.69
N GLY A 202 8.14 7.31 11.39
CA GLY A 202 8.17 8.45 10.49
C GLY A 202 9.53 8.70 9.81
N GLY A 203 9.49 9.39 8.67
CA GLY A 203 10.68 9.66 7.86
C GLY A 203 10.36 9.76 6.38
N MET A 204 11.34 10.23 5.60
CA MET A 204 11.17 10.47 4.17
C MET A 204 12.16 9.68 3.33
N VAL A 205 11.66 9.07 2.26
CA VAL A 205 12.45 8.51 1.15
C VAL A 205 12.09 9.32 -0.08
N ASN A 206 13.03 10.11 -0.58
CA ASN A 206 12.86 10.92 -1.77
C ASN A 206 13.66 10.33 -2.94
N MET A 207 12.98 10.00 -4.03
CA MET A 207 13.57 9.43 -5.24
C MET A 207 13.56 10.52 -6.30
N MET A 208 14.74 11.06 -6.58
CA MET A 208 15.00 12.00 -7.67
C MET A 208 15.59 11.30 -8.91
N GLY A 209 15.90 10.00 -8.80
CA GLY A 209 16.28 9.10 -9.90
C GLY A 209 15.56 7.76 -9.82
N ASP A 210 15.67 6.94 -10.88
CA ASP A 210 15.17 5.56 -10.88
C ASP A 210 16.05 4.68 -10.00
N VAL A 211 15.43 3.75 -9.26
CA VAL A 211 16.13 2.89 -8.29
C VAL A 211 15.66 1.46 -8.45
N ALA A 212 16.61 0.51 -8.36
CA ALA A 212 16.31 -0.92 -8.37
C ALA A 212 16.73 -1.59 -7.06
N PHE A 213 15.81 -2.35 -6.47
CA PHE A 213 16.02 -3.18 -5.29
C PHE A 213 16.05 -4.67 -5.71
N ASN A 214 17.15 -5.36 -5.42
CA ASN A 214 17.23 -6.81 -5.59
C ASN A 214 16.85 -7.50 -4.28
N SER A 215 15.54 -7.64 -4.03
CA SER A 215 15.03 -8.20 -2.78
C SER A 215 14.74 -9.70 -2.92
N VAL A 216 15.57 -10.53 -2.28
CA VAL A 216 15.27 -11.95 -2.09
C VAL A 216 14.17 -12.07 -1.02
N GLY A 217 12.92 -11.99 -1.44
CA GLY A 217 11.75 -12.35 -0.62
C GLY A 217 11.25 -11.32 0.40
N GLY A 218 11.65 -10.04 0.34
CA GLY A 218 11.02 -9.01 1.18
C GLY A 218 10.80 -7.67 0.48
N ALA A 219 10.28 -6.70 1.23
CA ALA A 219 9.85 -5.44 0.65
C ALA A 219 11.03 -4.56 0.21
N GLY A 220 10.92 -3.88 -0.93
CA GLY A 220 11.89 -2.86 -1.33
C GLY A 220 11.92 -1.71 -0.32
N ILE A 221 10.74 -1.23 0.09
CA ILE A 221 10.57 -0.31 1.22
C ILE A 221 9.65 -0.96 2.26
N GLN A 222 10.11 -1.04 3.50
CA GLN A 222 9.35 -1.52 4.65
C GLN A 222 9.08 -0.36 5.60
N ILE A 223 7.81 -0.11 5.91
CA ILE A 223 7.36 0.93 6.82
C ILE A 223 6.84 0.26 8.08
N THR A 224 7.45 0.61 9.20
CA THR A 224 7.20 0.05 10.54
C THR A 224 7.05 1.17 11.55
N GLY A 225 6.76 0.81 12.80
CA GLY A 225 6.65 1.75 13.90
C GLY A 225 5.20 2.11 14.21
N ASP A 226 4.97 2.38 15.48
CA ASP A 226 3.65 2.63 16.06
C ASP A 226 3.53 4.06 16.60
N GLY A 227 4.56 4.88 16.42
CA GLY A 227 4.55 6.30 16.75
C GLY A 227 3.69 7.13 15.79
N ALA A 228 3.40 8.36 16.18
CA ALA A 228 2.63 9.33 15.39
C ALA A 228 3.36 9.83 14.11
N GLY A 229 4.61 9.40 13.90
CA GLY A 229 5.44 9.82 12.77
C GLY A 229 4.87 9.37 11.42
N LYS A 230 4.84 10.29 10.45
CA LYS A 230 4.37 10.01 9.09
C LYS A 230 5.53 9.55 8.21
N ALA A 231 5.39 8.39 7.56
CA ALA A 231 6.31 7.93 6.53
C ALA A 231 5.93 8.55 5.18
N THR A 232 6.92 9.01 4.40
CA THR A 232 6.69 9.55 3.05
C THR A 232 7.66 8.93 2.06
N VAL A 233 7.15 8.38 0.97
CA VAL A 233 7.92 7.93 -0.18
C VAL A 233 7.52 8.79 -1.38
N MET A 234 8.44 9.55 -1.95
CA MET A 234 8.18 10.44 -3.07
C MET A 234 9.06 10.06 -4.25
N GLY A 235 8.50 10.02 -5.46
CA GLY A 235 9.28 9.65 -6.65
C GLY A 235 8.74 10.22 -7.93
N VAL A 236 8.55 11.55 -8.00
CA VAL A 236 7.90 12.24 -9.12
C VAL A 236 8.53 11.88 -10.47
N GLY A 237 7.78 11.13 -11.28
CA GLY A 237 8.24 10.68 -12.60
C GLY A 237 9.40 9.69 -12.55
N ARG A 238 9.58 8.99 -11.42
CA ARG A 238 10.63 8.00 -11.20
C ARG A 238 10.07 6.61 -11.03
N THR A 239 10.91 5.64 -11.33
CA THR A 239 10.61 4.22 -11.23
C THR A 239 11.41 3.57 -10.10
N MET A 240 10.68 2.97 -9.16
CA MET A 240 11.18 2.00 -8.21
C MET A 240 10.98 0.59 -8.79
N THR A 241 12.07 -0.09 -9.13
CA THR A 241 12.04 -1.50 -9.56
C THR A 241 12.33 -2.41 -8.38
N VAL A 242 11.51 -3.43 -8.16
CA VAL A 242 11.75 -4.49 -7.17
C VAL A 242 11.87 -5.83 -7.89
N ASN A 243 13.09 -6.35 -7.90
CA ASN A 243 13.42 -7.66 -8.43
C ASN A 243 13.29 -8.70 -7.32
N GLY A 244 12.55 -9.78 -7.60
CA GLY A 244 12.27 -10.86 -6.66
C GLY A 244 10.76 -11.13 -6.48
N SER A 245 10.44 -11.87 -5.42
CA SER A 245 9.07 -12.26 -5.05
C SER A 245 8.45 -11.41 -3.93
N GLY A 246 9.20 -10.45 -3.39
CA GLY A 246 8.78 -9.60 -2.29
C GLY A 246 7.78 -8.52 -2.66
N SER A 247 7.44 -7.67 -1.69
CA SER A 247 6.56 -6.52 -1.90
C SER A 247 7.33 -5.34 -2.51
N GLY A 248 6.68 -4.47 -3.28
CA GLY A 248 7.24 -3.16 -3.62
C GLY A 248 7.41 -2.33 -2.35
N ILE A 249 6.28 -1.93 -1.77
CA ILE A 249 6.21 -1.21 -0.49
C ILE A 249 5.33 -2.02 0.47
N GLN A 250 5.80 -2.22 1.70
CA GLN A 250 5.08 -2.95 2.74
C GLN A 250 4.94 -2.11 4.00
N MET A 251 3.71 -2.02 4.51
CA MET A 251 3.39 -1.33 5.75
C MET A 251 2.96 -2.31 6.83
N GLU A 252 3.65 -2.24 7.95
CA GLU A 252 3.44 -3.08 9.15
C GLU A 252 3.24 -2.22 10.41
N GLY A 253 3.47 -0.91 10.33
CA GLY A 253 3.23 0.03 11.42
C GLY A 253 1.77 0.50 11.48
N SER A 254 1.36 0.99 12.64
CA SER A 254 0.03 1.57 12.89
C SER A 254 -0.11 3.05 12.49
N GLY A 255 0.99 3.69 12.06
CA GLY A 255 1.01 5.11 11.67
C GLY A 255 0.40 5.42 10.30
N ASN A 256 0.78 6.58 9.74
CA ASN A 256 0.37 7.01 8.40
C ASN A 256 1.55 6.95 7.43
N ALA A 257 1.30 6.51 6.20
CA ALA A 257 2.28 6.48 5.12
C ALA A 257 1.71 7.10 3.84
N ASP A 258 2.49 7.95 3.18
CA ASP A 258 2.17 8.51 1.87
C ASP A 258 3.17 8.02 0.82
N VAL A 259 2.66 7.58 -0.33
CA VAL A 259 3.46 7.28 -1.53
C VAL A 259 2.96 8.19 -2.65
N MET A 260 3.88 8.97 -3.24
CA MET A 260 3.51 10.06 -4.12
C MET A 260 4.24 10.01 -5.46
N ARG A 261 3.45 10.02 -6.55
CA ARG A 261 3.88 10.21 -7.94
C ARG A 261 4.97 9.25 -8.40
N LEU A 262 4.99 8.06 -7.82
CA LEU A 262 6.01 7.04 -8.02
C LEU A 262 5.46 5.91 -8.91
N LYS A 263 6.28 5.44 -9.84
CA LYS A 263 6.05 4.17 -10.52
C LYS A 263 6.74 3.04 -9.76
N ILE A 264 5.98 2.04 -9.37
CA ILE A 264 6.46 0.83 -8.67
C ILE A 264 6.36 -0.33 -9.65
N LYS A 265 7.51 -0.89 -10.02
CA LYS A 265 7.62 -1.98 -10.99
C LYS A 265 8.17 -3.24 -10.35
N GLY A 266 7.46 -4.35 -10.51
CA GLY A 266 7.83 -5.64 -9.95
C GLY A 266 8.16 -6.69 -11.00
N SER A 267 8.85 -7.75 -10.57
CA SER A 267 8.98 -9.00 -11.34
C SER A 267 7.97 -10.09 -10.93
N GLY A 268 7.22 -9.89 -9.85
CA GLY A 268 6.26 -10.83 -9.27
C GLY A 268 5.83 -10.34 -7.89
N GLY A 269 5.14 -11.17 -7.08
CA GLY A 269 4.78 -10.78 -5.71
C GLY A 269 3.67 -9.70 -5.63
N THR A 270 3.85 -8.74 -4.73
CA THR A 270 2.85 -7.70 -4.40
C THR A 270 3.40 -6.29 -4.63
N GLY A 271 2.65 -5.38 -5.26
CA GLY A 271 3.08 -3.99 -5.42
C GLY A 271 3.10 -3.25 -4.08
N VAL A 272 1.93 -3.11 -3.46
CA VAL A 272 1.76 -2.49 -2.14
C VAL A 272 1.06 -3.46 -1.19
N ARG A 273 1.60 -3.63 0.03
CA ARG A 273 1.04 -4.51 1.05
C ARG A 273 0.81 -3.77 2.35
N VAL A 274 -0.38 -3.91 2.92
CA VAL A 274 -0.72 -3.38 4.27
C VAL A 274 -1.26 -4.52 5.12
N GLN A 275 -0.64 -4.73 6.28
CA GLN A 275 -0.92 -5.88 7.15
C GLN A 275 -1.02 -5.55 8.65
N ASN A 276 -1.11 -4.27 9.01
CA ASN A 276 -1.38 -3.83 10.38
C ASN A 276 -2.81 -3.27 10.49
N GLU A 277 -3.52 -3.61 11.56
CA GLU A 277 -4.94 -3.33 11.75
C GLU A 277 -5.34 -1.86 11.71
N THR A 278 -4.44 -0.95 12.08
CA THR A 278 -4.78 0.49 12.21
C THR A 278 -3.99 1.39 11.26
N GLY A 279 -2.98 0.87 10.58
CA GLY A 279 -2.13 1.64 9.66
C GLY A 279 -2.90 2.18 8.46
N THR A 280 -2.58 3.41 8.04
CA THR A 280 -3.14 4.01 6.82
C THR A 280 -2.06 4.29 5.79
N MET A 281 -2.20 3.70 4.60
CA MET A 281 -1.38 3.96 3.42
C MET A 281 -2.16 4.80 2.42
N THR A 282 -1.59 5.94 1.98
CA THR A 282 -2.16 6.78 0.92
C THR A 282 -1.27 6.76 -0.31
N LEU A 283 -1.80 6.32 -1.45
CA LEU A 283 -1.15 6.34 -2.75
C LEU A 283 -1.73 7.51 -3.56
N MET A 284 -0.89 8.43 -4.01
CA MET A 284 -1.29 9.62 -4.80
C MET A 284 -0.55 9.67 -6.13
N GLY A 285 -1.24 9.42 -7.24
CA GLY A 285 -0.66 9.37 -8.58
C GLY A 285 0.40 8.29 -8.73
N VAL A 286 0.16 7.12 -8.13
CA VAL A 286 1.09 6.00 -8.15
C VAL A 286 0.74 5.06 -9.30
N GLU A 287 1.76 4.61 -10.03
CA GLU A 287 1.61 3.53 -11.02
C GLU A 287 2.19 2.24 -10.44
N ILE A 288 1.43 1.15 -10.44
CA ILE A 288 1.88 -0.16 -9.99
C ILE A 288 1.85 -1.11 -11.19
N GLU A 289 2.97 -1.74 -11.53
CA GLU A 289 3.03 -2.70 -12.65
C GLU A 289 3.93 -3.91 -12.39
N GLY A 290 3.68 -5.01 -13.09
CA GLY A 290 4.57 -6.19 -13.09
C GLY A 290 4.42 -7.13 -11.88
N PHE A 291 3.46 -6.87 -10.99
CA PHE A 291 3.15 -7.70 -9.83
C PHE A 291 2.03 -8.71 -10.13
N LYS A 292 1.94 -9.78 -9.32
CA LYS A 292 0.78 -10.68 -9.33
C LYS A 292 -0.38 -10.06 -8.56
N MET A 293 -0.08 -9.41 -7.44
CA MET A 293 -1.04 -8.59 -6.70
C MET A 293 -0.62 -7.13 -6.81
N GLY A 294 -1.52 -6.25 -7.26
CA GLY A 294 -1.22 -4.82 -7.29
C GLY A 294 -1.15 -4.26 -5.87
N VAL A 295 -2.30 -4.32 -5.18
CA VAL A 295 -2.45 -3.95 -3.77
C VAL A 295 -2.98 -5.15 -2.99
N ASN A 296 -2.38 -5.45 -1.85
CA ASN A 296 -2.83 -6.47 -0.91
C ASN A 296 -3.11 -5.82 0.45
N ALA A 297 -4.38 -5.59 0.75
CA ALA A 297 -4.83 -5.03 2.01
C ALA A 297 -5.35 -6.16 2.91
N GLN A 298 -4.51 -6.61 3.82
CA GLN A 298 -4.88 -7.63 4.80
C GLN A 298 -5.54 -7.01 6.03
N SER A 299 -5.23 -5.76 6.33
CA SER A 299 -5.82 -5.00 7.42
C SER A 299 -5.49 -3.50 7.22
N GLY A 300 -5.97 -2.63 8.11
CA GLY A 300 -5.75 -1.19 8.01
C GLY A 300 -6.47 -0.55 6.83
N THR A 301 -6.05 0.65 6.43
CA THR A 301 -6.67 1.41 5.34
C THR A 301 -5.68 1.67 4.20
N VAL A 302 -6.09 1.42 2.96
CA VAL A 302 -5.38 1.87 1.75
C VAL A 302 -6.25 2.88 1.01
N LYS A 303 -5.75 4.10 0.83
CA LYS A 303 -6.37 5.16 0.03
C LYS A 303 -5.60 5.29 -1.27
N ILE A 304 -6.27 5.27 -2.42
CA ILE A 304 -5.67 5.26 -3.75
C ILE A 304 -6.31 6.37 -4.58
N ASN A 305 -5.56 7.43 -4.83
CA ASN A 305 -6.07 8.68 -5.39
C ASN A 305 -5.18 9.22 -6.52
N GLY A 306 -5.61 10.31 -7.16
CA GLY A 306 -4.80 11.07 -8.11
C GLY A 306 -4.53 10.32 -9.40
N GLU A 307 -5.56 9.68 -9.97
CA GLU A 307 -5.47 8.90 -11.21
C GLU A 307 -4.48 7.73 -11.16
N SER A 308 -4.23 7.18 -9.96
CA SER A 308 -3.34 6.02 -9.79
C SER A 308 -3.75 4.84 -10.68
N THR A 309 -2.76 4.13 -11.20
CA THR A 309 -2.99 2.96 -12.07
C THR A 309 -2.39 1.70 -11.45
N ILE A 310 -3.13 0.60 -11.54
CA ILE A 310 -2.70 -0.71 -11.05
C ILE A 310 -2.78 -1.69 -12.22
N THR A 311 -1.64 -2.19 -12.66
CA THR A 311 -1.55 -3.16 -13.76
C THR A 311 -0.97 -4.48 -13.24
N VAL A 312 -1.75 -5.55 -13.35
CA VAL A 312 -1.34 -6.88 -12.89
C VAL A 312 -1.08 -7.83 -14.03
N LYS A 313 -0.15 -8.76 -13.78
CA LYS A 313 0.19 -9.84 -14.70
C LYS A 313 -0.98 -10.77 -14.94
N ASP A 314 -0.86 -11.60 -15.98
CA ASP A 314 -1.82 -12.68 -16.26
C ASP A 314 -2.06 -13.55 -15.01
N GLY A 315 -3.33 -13.88 -14.77
CA GLY A 315 -3.78 -14.58 -13.56
C GLY A 315 -3.66 -13.80 -12.25
N GLY A 316 -3.21 -12.53 -12.28
CA GLY A 316 -3.07 -11.67 -11.11
C GLY A 316 -4.37 -11.03 -10.63
N THR A 317 -4.28 -10.32 -9.50
CA THR A 317 -5.38 -9.60 -8.86
C THR A 317 -4.99 -8.14 -8.62
N GLY A 318 -5.77 -7.19 -9.15
CA GLY A 318 -5.51 -5.76 -8.96
C GLY A 318 -5.46 -5.36 -7.48
N ILE A 319 -6.58 -5.53 -6.78
CA ILE A 319 -6.71 -5.29 -5.33
C ILE A 319 -7.19 -6.59 -4.67
N SER A 320 -6.40 -7.12 -3.75
CA SER A 320 -6.72 -8.31 -2.96
C SER A 320 -6.94 -7.93 -1.50
N MET A 321 -8.00 -8.46 -0.90
CA MET A 321 -8.37 -8.22 0.49
C MET A 321 -8.71 -9.53 1.20
N SER A 322 -8.28 -9.67 2.46
CA SER A 322 -8.43 -10.94 3.19
C SER A 322 -8.65 -10.84 4.71
N GLY A 323 -8.62 -9.67 5.34
CA GLY A 323 -8.76 -9.57 6.79
C GLY A 323 -9.90 -8.68 7.26
N SER A 324 -10.34 -8.93 8.49
CA SER A 324 -11.39 -8.17 9.16
C SER A 324 -10.95 -6.72 9.37
N GLY A 325 -11.80 -5.76 8.99
CA GLY A 325 -11.50 -4.33 9.13
C GLY A 325 -10.57 -3.73 8.07
N ALA A 326 -10.08 -4.52 7.10
CA ALA A 326 -9.33 -3.97 5.97
C ALA A 326 -10.23 -3.04 5.14
N THR A 327 -9.76 -1.83 4.86
CA THR A 327 -10.50 -0.83 4.06
C THR A 327 -9.67 -0.42 2.85
N VAL A 328 -10.24 -0.49 1.65
CA VAL A 328 -9.63 0.08 0.45
C VAL A 328 -10.57 1.14 -0.12
N LYS A 329 -10.07 2.36 -0.27
CA LYS A 329 -10.76 3.48 -0.90
C LYS A 329 -9.98 3.88 -2.15
N MET A 330 -10.56 3.69 -3.32
CA MET A 330 -9.98 4.14 -4.58
C MET A 330 -10.87 5.20 -5.23
N MET A 331 -10.29 6.36 -5.48
CA MET A 331 -10.96 7.48 -6.14
C MET A 331 -10.20 7.80 -7.42
N GLU A 332 -10.91 7.70 -8.55
CA GLU A 332 -10.38 7.84 -9.90
C GLU A 332 -9.29 6.80 -10.21
N GLY A 333 -8.78 6.82 -11.44
CA GLY A 333 -7.74 5.90 -11.88
C GLY A 333 -8.27 4.55 -12.39
N LYS A 334 -7.34 3.61 -12.55
CA LYS A 334 -7.58 2.36 -13.30
C LYS A 334 -6.97 1.13 -12.64
N ILE A 335 -7.69 0.02 -12.75
CA ILE A 335 -7.20 -1.33 -12.45
C ILE A 335 -7.23 -2.12 -13.76
N MET A 336 -6.06 -2.59 -14.21
CA MET A 336 -5.86 -3.21 -15.50
C MET A 336 -5.27 -4.61 -15.35
N GLY A 337 -5.86 -5.59 -16.03
CA GLY A 337 -5.31 -6.92 -16.17
C GLY A 337 -4.75 -7.14 -17.58
N SER A 338 -3.64 -7.86 -17.68
CA SER A 338 -3.17 -8.44 -18.96
C SER A 338 -3.60 -9.92 -19.04
N GLY A 339 -4.91 -10.20 -18.90
CA GLY A 339 -5.42 -11.55 -18.62
C GLY A 339 -5.60 -11.85 -17.12
N GLY A 340 -5.53 -10.80 -16.29
CA GLY A 340 -5.69 -10.89 -14.84
C GLY A 340 -6.96 -11.64 -14.43
N ASN A 341 -6.90 -12.33 -13.29
CA ASN A 341 -8.03 -13.10 -12.80
C ASN A 341 -9.10 -12.16 -12.23
N PHE A 342 -8.70 -11.25 -11.34
CA PHE A 342 -9.61 -10.34 -10.64
C PHE A 342 -9.16 -8.88 -10.76
N GLY A 343 -10.10 -7.95 -10.95
CA GLY A 343 -9.86 -6.53 -10.70
C GLY A 343 -9.75 -6.28 -9.20
N VAL A 344 -10.81 -6.62 -8.48
CA VAL A 344 -10.87 -6.57 -7.01
C VAL A 344 -11.37 -7.91 -6.47
N GLN A 345 -10.74 -8.42 -5.42
CA GLN A 345 -11.13 -9.66 -4.76
C GLN A 345 -11.11 -9.49 -3.23
N MET A 346 -12.25 -9.75 -2.60
CA MET A 346 -12.38 -9.96 -1.16
C MET A 346 -12.54 -11.46 -0.89
N MET A 347 -11.48 -12.09 -0.38
CA MET A 347 -11.44 -13.53 -0.11
C MET A 347 -12.19 -13.92 1.19
N GLY A 348 -12.43 -12.96 2.08
CA GLY A 348 -13.11 -13.18 3.37
C GLY A 348 -12.95 -12.00 4.33
N GLY A 349 -13.62 -12.06 5.49
CA GLY A 349 -13.61 -11.01 6.51
C GLY A 349 -14.73 -9.98 6.37
N THR A 350 -14.62 -8.87 7.11
CA THR A 350 -15.62 -7.78 7.15
C THR A 350 -15.10 -6.48 6.51
N GLY A 351 -14.16 -6.59 5.58
CA GLY A 351 -13.53 -5.42 4.97
C GLY A 351 -14.47 -4.62 4.07
N THR A 352 -14.05 -3.38 3.81
CA THR A 352 -14.81 -2.40 3.02
C THR A 352 -14.06 -2.01 1.75
N VAL A 353 -14.73 -2.06 0.62
CA VAL A 353 -14.24 -1.57 -0.67
C VAL A 353 -15.08 -0.38 -1.12
N GLU A 354 -14.45 0.78 -1.28
CA GLU A 354 -15.07 1.98 -1.84
C GLU A 354 -14.37 2.34 -3.16
N LEU A 355 -15.09 2.29 -4.28
CA LEU A 355 -14.59 2.64 -5.61
C LEU A 355 -15.41 3.79 -6.18
N THR A 356 -14.79 4.97 -6.36
CA THR A 356 -15.45 6.14 -6.97
C THR A 356 -14.79 6.50 -8.28
N SER A 357 -15.55 6.46 -9.38
CA SER A 357 -15.05 6.79 -10.73
C SER A 357 -13.86 5.94 -11.20
N VAL A 358 -13.79 4.68 -10.77
CA VAL A 358 -12.68 3.76 -11.11
C VAL A 358 -13.01 2.97 -12.38
N GLY A 359 -12.03 2.81 -13.27
CA GLY A 359 -12.09 1.90 -14.41
C GLY A 359 -11.43 0.55 -14.09
N ILE A 360 -12.11 -0.56 -14.34
CA ILE A 360 -11.57 -1.92 -14.25
C ILE A 360 -11.60 -2.54 -15.65
N GLU A 361 -10.45 -2.96 -16.19
CA GLU A 361 -10.35 -3.48 -17.56
C GLU A 361 -9.36 -4.64 -17.71
N GLY A 362 -9.59 -5.51 -18.70
CA GLY A 362 -8.64 -6.59 -19.06
C GLY A 362 -8.54 -7.74 -18.04
N VAL A 363 -9.51 -7.83 -17.12
CA VAL A 363 -9.62 -8.90 -16.12
C VAL A 363 -10.74 -9.87 -16.47
N LYS A 364 -10.63 -11.14 -16.04
CA LYS A 364 -11.71 -12.14 -16.21
C LYS A 364 -12.90 -11.85 -15.30
N LYS A 365 -12.62 -11.36 -14.09
CA LYS A 365 -13.61 -11.07 -13.06
C LYS A 365 -13.41 -9.65 -12.57
N GLY A 366 -14.42 -8.79 -12.68
CA GLY A 366 -14.28 -7.39 -12.28
C GLY A 366 -14.09 -7.23 -10.78
N VAL A 367 -15.17 -7.49 -10.03
CA VAL A 367 -15.18 -7.43 -8.55
C VAL A 367 -15.77 -8.73 -7.99
N ASP A 368 -15.07 -9.36 -7.07
CA ASP A 368 -15.45 -10.61 -6.41
C ASP A 368 -15.49 -10.43 -4.89
N MET A 369 -16.70 -10.38 -4.32
CA MET A 369 -16.93 -10.18 -2.89
C MET A 369 -17.48 -11.44 -2.24
N GLN A 370 -16.66 -12.17 -1.48
CA GLN A 370 -17.13 -13.34 -0.72
C GLN A 370 -17.72 -12.97 0.66
N ALA A 371 -17.42 -11.76 1.14
CA ALA A 371 -17.93 -11.15 2.36
C ALA A 371 -17.67 -9.63 2.33
N GLY A 372 -17.99 -8.91 3.39
CA GLY A 372 -17.70 -7.48 3.53
C GLY A 372 -18.66 -6.56 2.75
N THR A 373 -18.28 -5.30 2.56
CA THR A 373 -19.10 -4.30 1.89
C THR A 373 -18.40 -3.75 0.65
N LEU A 374 -19.18 -3.54 -0.42
CA LEU A 374 -18.74 -2.90 -1.65
C LEU A 374 -19.62 -1.69 -1.96
N ASP A 375 -19.03 -0.50 -2.02
CA ASP A 375 -19.67 0.69 -2.57
C ASP A 375 -18.94 1.11 -3.84
N MET A 376 -19.61 1.01 -4.99
CA MET A 376 -19.07 1.45 -6.28
C MET A 376 -19.95 2.55 -6.87
N ILE A 377 -19.38 3.73 -7.03
CA ILE A 377 -20.07 4.93 -7.49
C ILE A 377 -19.40 5.41 -8.78
N LYS A 378 -20.18 5.50 -9.87
CA LYS A 378 -19.68 5.77 -11.23
C LYS A 378 -18.65 4.72 -11.66
N GLY A 379 -17.84 5.03 -12.67
CA GLY A 379 -16.79 4.13 -13.15
C GLY A 379 -17.32 3.03 -14.07
N SER A 380 -16.42 2.12 -14.43
CA SER A 380 -16.71 1.06 -15.40
C SER A 380 -15.98 -0.24 -15.10
N ILE A 381 -16.58 -1.35 -15.48
CA ILE A 381 -16.01 -2.69 -15.44
C ILE A 381 -16.12 -3.29 -16.84
N ASN A 382 -15.00 -3.36 -17.55
CA ASN A 382 -14.85 -3.97 -18.86
C ASN A 382 -14.09 -5.29 -18.71
N PHE A 383 -14.81 -6.33 -18.30
CA PHE A 383 -14.23 -7.65 -18.06
C PHE A 383 -14.19 -8.47 -19.35
N THR A 384 -13.22 -9.37 -19.45
CA THR A 384 -13.12 -10.29 -20.58
C THR A 384 -14.28 -11.30 -20.51
N GLY A 385 -15.15 -11.31 -21.52
CA GLY A 385 -16.22 -12.28 -21.67
C GLY A 385 -15.68 -13.71 -21.79
N GLY A 386 -16.49 -14.66 -21.37
CA GLY A 386 -16.15 -16.08 -21.35
C GLY A 386 -16.96 -16.81 -20.29
N ARG A 387 -17.08 -18.13 -20.43
CA ARG A 387 -17.81 -18.95 -19.45
C ARG A 387 -17.13 -18.87 -18.09
N GLY A 388 -17.90 -18.53 -17.05
CA GLY A 388 -17.40 -18.38 -15.67
C GLY A 388 -16.82 -17.01 -15.34
N ASN A 389 -16.78 -16.09 -16.32
CA ASN A 389 -16.35 -14.70 -16.12
C ASN A 389 -17.53 -13.80 -15.76
N TYR A 390 -17.27 -12.73 -15.02
CA TYR A 390 -18.32 -11.81 -14.57
C TYR A 390 -17.82 -10.40 -14.28
N GLY A 391 -18.74 -9.44 -14.32
CA GLY A 391 -18.49 -8.06 -13.91
C GLY A 391 -18.40 -7.94 -12.38
N VAL A 392 -19.47 -8.25 -11.67
CA VAL A 392 -19.54 -8.20 -10.20
C VAL A 392 -20.13 -9.49 -9.65
N GLN A 393 -19.53 -10.05 -8.61
CA GLN A 393 -20.11 -11.14 -7.83
C GLN A 393 -20.10 -10.79 -6.35
N VAL A 394 -21.22 -11.04 -5.67
CA VAL A 394 -21.34 -10.90 -4.22
C VAL A 394 -21.96 -12.17 -3.65
N MET A 395 -21.23 -12.82 -2.74
CA MET A 395 -21.57 -14.11 -2.14
C MET A 395 -21.54 -14.02 -0.61
N GLY A 396 -21.92 -15.12 0.07
CA GLY A 396 -21.80 -15.25 1.51
C GLY A 396 -22.56 -14.16 2.27
N THR A 397 -21.86 -13.41 3.12
CA THR A 397 -22.42 -12.29 3.89
C THR A 397 -22.15 -10.93 3.24
N GLY A 398 -21.64 -10.92 2.00
CA GLY A 398 -21.30 -9.68 1.31
C GLY A 398 -22.53 -8.82 0.99
N THR A 399 -22.35 -7.50 1.01
CA THR A 399 -23.33 -6.52 0.52
C THR A 399 -22.69 -5.62 -0.52
N ALA A 400 -23.52 -5.06 -1.41
CA ALA A 400 -23.02 -4.12 -2.41
C ALA A 400 -24.03 -3.04 -2.78
N ASN A 401 -23.53 -1.81 -2.94
CA ASN A 401 -24.24 -0.69 -3.54
C ASN A 401 -23.51 -0.25 -4.81
N LEU A 402 -24.14 -0.43 -5.96
CA LEU A 402 -23.64 0.00 -7.26
C LEU A 402 -24.48 1.20 -7.73
N THR A 403 -23.86 2.35 -7.95
CA THR A 403 -24.56 3.56 -8.42
C THR A 403 -23.90 4.10 -9.68
N LYS A 404 -24.64 4.20 -10.79
CA LYS A 404 -24.15 4.75 -12.08
C LYS A 404 -22.93 4.01 -12.65
N VAL A 405 -22.83 2.71 -12.37
CA VAL A 405 -21.73 1.85 -12.86
C VAL A 405 -22.06 1.30 -14.24
N THR A 406 -21.07 1.25 -15.13
CA THR A 406 -21.19 0.54 -16.42
C THR A 406 -20.44 -0.79 -16.37
N ILE A 407 -21.09 -1.89 -16.73
CA ILE A 407 -20.53 -3.25 -16.71
C ILE A 407 -20.66 -3.84 -18.11
N THR A 408 -19.54 -4.24 -18.72
CA THR A 408 -19.51 -4.73 -20.10
C THR A 408 -18.65 -5.98 -20.21
N GLY A 409 -19.19 -7.03 -20.83
CA GLY A 409 -18.43 -8.21 -21.23
C GLY A 409 -17.75 -8.02 -22.60
N GLU A 410 -16.43 -8.02 -22.66
CA GLU A 410 -15.66 -7.71 -23.89
C GLU A 410 -14.82 -8.88 -24.40
N GLY A 411 -14.06 -8.68 -25.49
CA GLY A 411 -13.18 -9.71 -26.04
C GLY A 411 -13.87 -10.83 -26.82
N SER A 412 -13.15 -11.92 -27.07
CA SER A 412 -13.58 -13.03 -27.93
C SER A 412 -14.73 -13.85 -27.36
N GLY A 413 -14.85 -13.93 -26.03
CA GLY A 413 -15.96 -14.60 -25.33
C GLY A 413 -17.15 -13.69 -24.99
N LYS A 414 -17.29 -12.55 -25.68
CA LYS A 414 -18.44 -11.64 -25.49
C LYS A 414 -19.77 -12.40 -25.61
N GLY A 415 -20.71 -12.14 -24.69
CA GLY A 415 -21.99 -12.85 -24.66
C GLY A 415 -22.02 -14.18 -23.90
N GLU A 416 -20.91 -14.65 -23.31
CA GLU A 416 -20.88 -15.89 -22.51
C GLU A 416 -20.77 -15.65 -20.99
N GLY A 417 -20.27 -14.49 -20.59
CA GLY A 417 -20.11 -14.11 -19.17
C GLY A 417 -21.40 -13.56 -18.55
N LYS A 418 -21.38 -13.31 -17.23
CA LYS A 418 -22.50 -12.69 -16.50
C LYS A 418 -22.18 -11.25 -16.13
N GLY A 419 -23.16 -10.35 -16.13
CA GLY A 419 -22.95 -8.96 -15.70
C GLY A 419 -22.73 -8.89 -14.19
N VAL A 420 -23.79 -9.21 -13.45
CA VAL A 420 -23.82 -9.23 -11.97
C VAL A 420 -24.31 -10.58 -11.48
N ILE A 421 -23.69 -11.09 -10.42
CA ILE A 421 -24.11 -12.28 -9.68
C ILE A 421 -24.35 -11.89 -8.22
N MET A 422 -25.57 -12.09 -7.74
CA MET A 422 -25.92 -11.90 -6.34
C MET A 422 -26.29 -13.24 -5.71
N GLY A 423 -25.37 -13.83 -4.95
CA GLY A 423 -25.60 -15.05 -4.19
C GLY A 423 -25.37 -14.90 -2.69
N SER A 424 -25.27 -13.66 -2.18
CA SER A 424 -25.19 -13.40 -0.75
C SER A 424 -26.55 -13.49 -0.07
N THR A 425 -26.54 -13.66 1.25
CA THR A 425 -27.76 -13.61 2.08
C THR A 425 -28.23 -12.19 2.38
N GLY A 426 -27.38 -11.20 2.07
CA GLY A 426 -27.62 -9.79 2.33
C GLY A 426 -28.47 -9.09 1.26
N GLU A 427 -28.34 -7.76 1.22
CA GLU A 427 -28.97 -6.90 0.23
C GLU A 427 -27.93 -6.40 -0.78
N MET A 428 -28.33 -6.35 -2.05
CA MET A 428 -27.61 -5.64 -3.10
C MET A 428 -28.51 -4.54 -3.67
N THR A 429 -27.97 -3.33 -3.75
CA THR A 429 -28.64 -2.19 -4.39
C THR A 429 -27.91 -1.80 -5.67
N MET A 430 -28.65 -1.68 -6.77
CA MET A 430 -28.16 -1.24 -8.08
C MET A 430 -28.99 -0.03 -8.52
N THR A 431 -28.37 1.14 -8.62
CA THR A 431 -29.03 2.39 -9.02
C THR A 431 -28.43 2.90 -10.33
N ASN A 432 -29.22 2.98 -11.40
CA ASN A 432 -28.78 3.41 -12.73
C ASN A 432 -27.54 2.65 -13.25
N VAL A 433 -27.51 1.33 -13.04
CA VAL A 433 -26.43 0.47 -13.53
C VAL A 433 -26.72 0.04 -14.97
N ASN A 434 -25.71 0.12 -15.83
CA ASN A 434 -25.81 -0.28 -17.24
C ASN A 434 -24.99 -1.54 -17.48
N ILE A 435 -25.62 -2.61 -17.96
CA ILE A 435 -25.01 -3.91 -18.21
C ILE A 435 -25.13 -4.24 -19.70
N SER A 436 -24.04 -4.66 -20.35
CA SER A 436 -24.07 -5.01 -21.76
C SER A 436 -23.11 -6.13 -22.18
N LYS A 437 -23.41 -6.77 -23.33
CA LYS A 437 -22.57 -7.80 -23.98
C LYS A 437 -22.33 -9.06 -23.12
N VAL A 438 -23.35 -9.46 -22.36
CA VAL A 438 -23.32 -10.63 -21.46
C VAL A 438 -24.39 -11.66 -21.82
N LYS A 439 -24.18 -12.90 -21.35
CA LYS A 439 -25.15 -13.99 -21.44
C LYS A 439 -26.34 -13.76 -20.53
N VAL A 440 -26.01 -13.44 -19.28
CA VAL A 440 -26.97 -13.12 -18.22
C VAL A 440 -26.64 -11.73 -17.70
N GLY A 441 -27.61 -10.83 -17.72
CA GLY A 441 -27.45 -9.48 -17.18
C GLY A 441 -27.20 -9.51 -15.68
N VAL A 442 -28.19 -10.00 -14.93
CA VAL A 442 -28.16 -10.15 -13.48
C VAL A 442 -28.64 -11.56 -13.12
N ASP A 443 -27.84 -12.30 -12.36
CA ASP A 443 -28.16 -13.63 -11.86
C ASP A 443 -28.26 -13.60 -10.34
N VAL A 444 -29.47 -13.76 -9.81
CA VAL A 444 -29.78 -13.70 -8.38
C VAL A 444 -30.01 -15.12 -7.89
N THR A 445 -29.20 -15.54 -6.94
CA THR A 445 -29.21 -16.88 -6.34
C THR A 445 -29.44 -16.86 -4.84
N GLY A 446 -29.53 -15.67 -4.23
CA GLY A 446 -29.85 -15.51 -2.81
C GLY A 446 -30.15 -14.05 -2.44
N GLY A 447 -30.63 -13.86 -1.22
CA GLY A 447 -30.78 -12.52 -0.63
C GLY A 447 -31.86 -11.66 -1.27
N THR A 448 -31.70 -10.33 -1.15
CA THR A 448 -32.62 -9.31 -1.71
C THR A 448 -31.91 -8.41 -2.71
N LEU A 449 -32.33 -8.45 -3.98
CA LEU A 449 -31.88 -7.48 -4.98
C LEU A 449 -32.83 -6.30 -5.05
N LYS A 450 -32.30 -5.08 -5.06
CA LYS A 450 -33.01 -3.85 -5.43
C LYS A 450 -32.33 -3.21 -6.63
N MET A 451 -32.98 -3.21 -7.78
CA MET A 451 -32.49 -2.56 -9.00
C MET A 451 -33.42 -1.41 -9.39
N MET A 452 -32.89 -0.19 -9.42
CA MET A 452 -33.62 1.05 -9.66
C MET A 452 -33.01 1.78 -10.87
N GLY A 453 -33.77 1.88 -11.96
CA GLY A 453 -33.31 2.45 -13.22
C GLY A 453 -32.23 1.61 -13.93
N GLY A 454 -31.58 2.23 -14.91
CA GLY A 454 -30.48 1.59 -15.65
C GLY A 454 -30.95 0.64 -16.75
N THR A 455 -29.97 -0.04 -17.36
CA THR A 455 -30.20 -0.84 -18.56
C THR A 455 -29.51 -2.20 -18.47
N VAL A 456 -30.17 -3.23 -19.00
CA VAL A 456 -29.61 -4.57 -19.16
C VAL A 456 -29.76 -4.99 -20.61
N THR A 457 -28.64 -5.09 -21.32
CA THR A 457 -28.60 -5.61 -22.70
C THR A 457 -27.83 -6.93 -22.74
N PHE A 458 -28.54 -8.02 -23.00
CA PHE A 458 -27.96 -9.35 -23.05
C PHE A 458 -28.00 -9.92 -24.48
N THR A 459 -27.13 -10.87 -24.77
CA THR A 459 -27.10 -11.56 -26.07
C THR A 459 -28.28 -12.53 -26.20
N GLY A 460 -28.86 -12.67 -27.38
CA GLY A 460 -29.91 -13.68 -27.62
C GLY A 460 -29.38 -15.11 -27.62
N GLY A 461 -30.26 -16.07 -27.37
CA GLY A 461 -29.96 -17.51 -27.36
C GLY A 461 -30.67 -18.23 -26.23
N SER A 462 -30.72 -19.56 -26.32
CA SER A 462 -31.29 -20.41 -25.26
C SER A 462 -30.46 -20.31 -23.97
N GLY A 463 -31.12 -20.11 -22.84
CA GLY A 463 -30.46 -19.95 -21.54
C GLY A 463 -29.79 -18.58 -21.33
N ASN A 464 -30.16 -17.58 -22.14
CA ASN A 464 -29.71 -16.20 -21.98
C ASN A 464 -30.83 -15.35 -21.39
N TYR A 465 -30.48 -14.54 -20.39
CA TYR A 465 -31.46 -13.85 -19.56
C TYR A 465 -31.07 -12.39 -19.33
N GLY A 466 -32.06 -11.50 -19.26
CA GLY A 466 -31.86 -10.16 -18.72
C GLY A 466 -31.60 -10.25 -17.22
N VAL A 467 -32.61 -10.69 -16.47
CA VAL A 467 -32.54 -10.98 -15.04
C VAL A 467 -32.99 -12.42 -14.82
N HIS A 468 -32.18 -13.19 -14.11
CA HIS A 468 -32.48 -14.56 -13.71
C HIS A 468 -32.57 -14.63 -12.19
N VAL A 469 -33.68 -15.13 -11.68
CA VAL A 469 -33.99 -15.23 -10.26
C VAL A 469 -34.20 -16.69 -9.92
N GLN A 470 -33.24 -17.27 -9.21
CA GLN A 470 -33.21 -18.70 -8.93
C GLN A 470 -34.08 -19.09 -7.73
N ASN A 471 -34.19 -20.41 -7.53
CA ASN A 471 -34.92 -21.02 -6.43
C ASN A 471 -34.47 -20.49 -5.06
N GLY A 472 -35.42 -20.19 -4.16
CA GLY A 472 -35.14 -19.72 -2.80
C GLY A 472 -34.66 -18.27 -2.69
N VAL A 473 -34.59 -17.51 -3.78
CA VAL A 473 -34.34 -16.05 -3.71
C VAL A 473 -35.50 -15.37 -3.00
N LYS A 474 -35.18 -14.56 -1.97
CA LYS A 474 -36.18 -13.87 -1.16
C LYS A 474 -36.97 -12.87 -2.00
N MET A 475 -36.28 -11.99 -2.72
CA MET A 475 -36.92 -10.99 -3.57
C MET A 475 -35.93 -10.35 -4.55
N ALA A 476 -36.31 -10.21 -5.81
CA ALA A 476 -35.67 -9.31 -6.77
C ALA A 476 -36.64 -8.19 -7.17
N ASN A 477 -36.40 -6.98 -6.67
CA ASN A 477 -37.21 -5.80 -6.97
C ASN A 477 -36.59 -5.00 -8.11
N LEU A 478 -37.31 -4.88 -9.23
CA LEU A 478 -36.91 -4.12 -10.40
C LEU A 478 -37.83 -2.90 -10.54
N THR A 479 -37.28 -1.70 -10.45
CA THR A 479 -38.03 -0.44 -10.60
C THR A 479 -37.44 0.36 -11.76
N ASP A 480 -38.26 0.72 -12.76
CA ASP A 480 -37.85 1.52 -13.93
C ASP A 480 -36.64 0.96 -14.72
N VAL A 481 -36.46 -0.36 -14.72
CA VAL A 481 -35.35 -1.03 -15.41
C VAL A 481 -35.70 -1.26 -16.88
N THR A 482 -34.76 -0.96 -17.78
CA THR A 482 -34.89 -1.34 -19.21
C THR A 482 -34.09 -2.62 -19.50
N ILE A 483 -34.77 -3.67 -19.94
CA ILE A 483 -34.18 -4.96 -20.31
C ILE A 483 -34.36 -5.17 -21.82
N THR A 484 -33.27 -5.47 -22.52
CA THR A 484 -33.28 -5.67 -23.98
C THR A 484 -32.48 -6.91 -24.38
N GLY A 485 -33.14 -7.85 -25.05
CA GLY A 485 -32.47 -8.97 -25.71
C GLY A 485 -31.93 -8.57 -27.08
N LYS A 486 -30.96 -9.31 -27.61
CA LYS A 486 -30.48 -9.15 -28.99
C LYS A 486 -31.05 -10.23 -29.88
N GLY A 487 -31.61 -9.84 -31.03
CA GLY A 487 -32.11 -10.78 -32.05
C GLY A 487 -33.45 -11.43 -31.74
N GLY A 488 -34.22 -10.89 -30.77
CA GLY A 488 -35.55 -11.42 -30.45
C GLY A 488 -35.53 -12.78 -29.74
N GLN A 489 -34.41 -13.15 -29.13
CA GLN A 489 -34.20 -14.46 -28.49
C GLN A 489 -33.87 -14.30 -27.00
N GLY A 490 -34.15 -15.33 -26.20
CA GLY A 490 -33.90 -15.36 -24.76
C GLY A 490 -35.02 -14.73 -23.93
N THR A 491 -34.86 -14.69 -22.61
CA THR A 491 -35.91 -14.23 -21.68
C THR A 491 -35.52 -12.94 -21.00
N GLY A 492 -36.43 -11.97 -20.91
CA GLY A 492 -36.21 -10.73 -20.19
C GLY A 492 -35.99 -10.97 -18.69
N VAL A 493 -37.03 -11.46 -18.00
CA VAL A 493 -36.97 -11.86 -16.59
C VAL A 493 -37.36 -13.34 -16.48
N TYR A 494 -36.47 -14.17 -15.95
CA TYR A 494 -36.73 -15.58 -15.67
C TYR A 494 -36.75 -15.83 -14.16
N VAL A 495 -37.86 -16.35 -13.62
CA VAL A 495 -38.03 -16.72 -12.21
C VAL A 495 -38.19 -18.23 -12.09
N GLU A 496 -37.27 -18.88 -11.37
CA GLU A 496 -37.21 -20.33 -11.23
C GLU A 496 -37.68 -20.80 -9.85
N GLY A 497 -38.46 -21.88 -9.82
CA GLY A 497 -38.71 -22.65 -8.60
C GLY A 497 -39.56 -21.89 -7.58
N THR A 498 -38.99 -21.52 -6.43
CA THR A 498 -39.65 -20.70 -5.39
C THR A 498 -39.10 -19.27 -5.32
N GLY A 499 -38.30 -18.86 -6.31
CA GLY A 499 -37.80 -17.50 -6.40
C GLY A 499 -38.95 -16.49 -6.50
N SER A 500 -38.72 -15.28 -5.99
CA SER A 500 -39.69 -14.18 -6.08
C SER A 500 -39.06 -12.98 -6.78
N ALA A 501 -39.80 -12.36 -7.71
CA ALA A 501 -39.41 -11.11 -8.36
C ALA A 501 -40.61 -10.16 -8.52
N SER A 502 -40.32 -8.86 -8.57
CA SER A 502 -41.30 -7.83 -8.85
C SER A 502 -40.72 -6.85 -9.86
N MET A 503 -41.56 -6.39 -10.80
CA MET A 503 -41.19 -5.34 -11.75
C MET A 503 -42.23 -4.22 -11.74
N MET A 504 -41.81 -3.04 -11.29
CA MET A 504 -42.61 -1.81 -11.26
C MET A 504 -42.07 -0.82 -12.28
N GLY A 505 -42.86 -0.53 -13.32
CA GLY A 505 -42.42 0.31 -14.44
C GLY A 505 -41.35 -0.36 -15.31
N GLY A 506 -40.58 0.45 -16.04
CA GLY A 506 -39.53 -0.03 -16.94
C GLY A 506 -40.04 -0.63 -18.26
N LYS A 507 -39.16 -1.35 -18.97
CA LYS A 507 -39.47 -1.92 -20.30
C LYS A 507 -38.68 -3.19 -20.54
N ILE A 508 -39.34 -4.22 -21.08
CA ILE A 508 -38.68 -5.40 -21.66
C ILE A 508 -38.91 -5.40 -23.17
N SER A 509 -37.88 -5.63 -23.98
CA SER A 509 -38.02 -5.65 -25.45
C SER A 509 -37.00 -6.53 -26.15
N ASN A 510 -37.30 -6.92 -27.40
CA ASN A 510 -36.44 -7.74 -28.27
C ASN A 510 -36.01 -9.08 -27.65
N VAL A 511 -36.95 -9.72 -26.94
CA VAL A 511 -36.79 -11.03 -26.30
C VAL A 511 -37.84 -11.99 -26.84
N GLU A 512 -37.57 -13.29 -26.72
CA GLU A 512 -38.53 -14.35 -27.06
C GLU A 512 -39.64 -14.43 -26.01
N SER A 513 -39.29 -14.24 -24.74
CA SER A 513 -40.23 -14.17 -23.63
C SER A 513 -39.92 -12.96 -22.77
N GLY A 514 -40.93 -12.11 -22.53
CA GLY A 514 -40.79 -10.93 -21.66
C GLY A 514 -40.45 -11.36 -20.24
N VAL A 515 -41.40 -12.06 -19.61
CA VAL A 515 -41.27 -12.66 -18.29
C VAL A 515 -41.64 -14.13 -18.38
N TYR A 516 -40.87 -15.00 -17.73
CA TYR A 516 -41.15 -16.42 -17.62
C TYR A 516 -40.96 -16.85 -16.16
N ALA A 517 -41.96 -17.49 -15.58
CA ALA A 517 -41.89 -18.01 -14.21
C ALA A 517 -42.23 -19.51 -14.20
N THR A 518 -41.48 -20.31 -13.45
CA THR A 518 -41.71 -21.75 -13.31
C THR A 518 -41.88 -22.15 -11.84
N GLY A 519 -42.52 -23.29 -11.60
CA GLY A 519 -42.74 -23.80 -10.24
C GLY A 519 -43.73 -22.97 -9.44
N MET A 520 -43.41 -22.71 -8.16
CA MET A 520 -44.16 -21.82 -7.27
C MET A 520 -43.60 -20.39 -7.30
N GLY A 521 -42.85 -20.03 -8.34
CA GLY A 521 -42.18 -18.73 -8.42
C GLY A 521 -43.21 -17.63 -8.51
N ASN A 522 -43.04 -16.58 -7.70
CA ASN A 522 -43.94 -15.43 -7.70
C ASN A 522 -43.36 -14.31 -8.56
N PHE A 523 -44.16 -13.79 -9.48
CA PHE A 523 -43.83 -12.57 -10.23
C PHE A 523 -44.98 -11.58 -10.12
N GLU A 524 -44.69 -10.42 -9.56
CA GLU A 524 -45.64 -9.31 -9.45
C GLU A 524 -45.27 -8.21 -10.46
N ASN A 525 -46.17 -7.91 -11.39
CA ASN A 525 -46.05 -6.74 -12.26
C ASN A 525 -46.85 -5.57 -11.66
N GLY A 526 -46.32 -4.36 -11.80
CA GLY A 526 -47.03 -3.12 -11.49
C GLY A 526 -47.61 -2.43 -12.74
N TRP A 527 -47.94 -3.20 -13.79
CA TRP A 527 -48.53 -2.65 -15.01
C TRP A 527 -50.05 -2.75 -14.87
N ASP A 528 -50.76 -1.62 -15.01
CA ASP A 528 -52.23 -1.65 -15.13
C ASP A 528 -52.60 -2.47 -16.38
N ASP A 529 -53.57 -3.37 -16.22
CA ASP A 529 -54.04 -4.40 -17.18
C ASP A 529 -54.57 -3.88 -18.54
N ASP A 530 -54.32 -2.62 -18.90
CA ASP A 530 -54.92 -1.96 -20.08
C ASP A 530 -54.17 -2.17 -21.41
N TYR A 531 -53.10 -2.97 -21.44
CA TYR A 531 -52.39 -3.31 -22.68
C TYR A 531 -51.90 -4.77 -22.69
N VAL A 532 -52.83 -5.70 -22.94
CA VAL A 532 -52.52 -7.09 -23.36
C VAL A 532 -52.75 -7.23 -24.86
#